data_AF-F5Y514-F1
#
_entry.id   AF-F5Y514-F1
#
_cell.length_a   1.000
_cell.length_b   1.000
_cell.length_c   1.000
_cell.angle_alpha   90.00
_cell.angle_beta   90.00
_cell.angle_gamma   90.00
#
_symmetry.space_group_name_H-M   'P 1'
#
loop_
_entity.id
_entity.type
_entity.pdbx_description
1 polymer ?
#
loop_
_entity_poly.entity_id
_entity_poly.type
_entity_poly.pdbx_seq_one_letter_code
_entity_poly.pdbx_strand_id
1 'polypeptide(L)'
;MGRHGEPRAGGQEARPWLRMAALALGLGLALLALPPLVASAAPGLRSLGQALQLPASALLFASGLLLVLHLATRARPAEPQQQEESGMFGRDSTDFASRFDTRTPDGDTLAGFFAHRGGRAPARQWCPQVFQDIEWRRLEAVREALQALLAREAQPGAQPQDLGELDDDGLLALIARRTPGQQAELLRLAYEGEYWRPTCTSCGLKMVEHGPGRGGAGFWGCAASPRCRTTLPLRR
;
A
#
# COMPACT_ATOMS: atom_id res chain seq x y z
N MET A 1 -12.57 35.42 -42.77
CA MET A 1 -13.21 34.12 -43.09
C MET A 1 -12.43 33.04 -42.35
N GLY A 2 -12.77 32.57 -41.15
CA GLY A 2 -14.07 32.45 -40.51
C GLY A 2 -14.55 31.00 -40.56
N ARG A 3 -13.96 30.10 -39.74
CA ARG A 3 -14.59 28.84 -39.31
C ARG A 3 -14.17 28.52 -37.88
N HIS A 4 -15.02 28.94 -36.96
CA HIS A 4 -15.09 28.41 -35.60
C HIS A 4 -15.57 26.95 -35.68
N GLY A 5 -14.83 26.03 -35.05
CA GLY A 5 -15.30 24.68 -34.77
C GLY A 5 -15.89 24.64 -33.37
N GLU A 6 -17.15 24.25 -33.28
CA GLU A 6 -17.96 24.15 -32.07
C GLU A 6 -17.35 23.27 -30.97
N PRO A 7 -17.62 23.57 -29.69
CA PRO A 7 -17.32 22.67 -28.59
C PRO A 7 -18.25 21.44 -28.66
N ARG A 8 -17.67 20.25 -28.74
CA ARG A 8 -18.39 18.98 -28.57
C ARG A 8 -19.08 18.98 -27.20
N ALA A 9 -20.41 18.94 -27.23
CA ALA A 9 -21.25 18.68 -26.06
C ALA A 9 -20.79 17.35 -25.41
N GLY A 10 -20.16 17.45 -24.25
CA GLY A 10 -19.90 16.31 -23.39
C GLY A 10 -21.23 15.73 -22.95
N GLY A 11 -21.62 14.60 -23.54
CA GLY A 11 -22.72 13.80 -23.04
C GLY A 11 -22.42 13.46 -21.58
N GLN A 12 -23.23 14.00 -20.67
CA GLN A 12 -23.26 13.59 -19.28
C GLN A 12 -23.69 12.12 -19.25
N GLU A 13 -22.72 11.20 -19.27
CA GLU A 13 -22.97 9.86 -18.77
C GLU A 13 -23.28 9.98 -17.28
N ALA A 14 -24.58 9.98 -16.97
CA ALA A 14 -25.09 9.92 -15.62
C ALA A 14 -24.43 8.74 -14.92
N ARG A 15 -23.59 9.07 -13.92
CA ARG A 15 -22.66 8.16 -13.26
C ARG A 15 -23.39 6.88 -12.81
N PRO A 16 -22.99 5.67 -13.26
CA PRO A 16 -23.75 4.43 -13.03
C PRO A 16 -23.92 4.09 -11.55
N TRP A 17 -23.03 4.57 -10.68
CA TRP A 17 -23.15 4.41 -9.23
C TRP A 17 -24.33 5.16 -8.60
N LEU A 18 -24.78 6.28 -9.20
CA LEU A 18 -25.96 7.01 -8.73
C LEU A 18 -27.26 6.21 -8.96
N ARG A 19 -27.32 5.47 -10.07
CA ARG A 19 -28.45 4.58 -10.37
C ARG A 19 -28.48 3.39 -9.41
N MET A 20 -27.32 2.81 -9.10
CA MET A 20 -27.20 1.73 -8.11
C MET A 20 -27.54 2.19 -6.69
N ALA A 21 -27.12 3.40 -6.30
CA ALA A 21 -27.46 3.99 -5.01
C ALA A 21 -28.97 4.26 -4.89
N ALA A 22 -29.61 4.81 -5.93
CA ALA A 22 -31.06 5.04 -5.94
C ALA A 22 -31.87 3.73 -5.87
N LEU A 23 -31.40 2.66 -6.55
CA LEU A 23 -32.04 1.34 -6.49
C LEU A 23 -31.92 0.70 -5.10
N ALA A 24 -30.76 0.79 -4.45
CA ALA A 24 -30.56 0.27 -3.10
C ALA A 24 -31.43 1.01 -2.07
N LEU A 25 -31.53 2.34 -2.21
CA LEU A 25 -32.34 3.19 -1.33
C LEU A 25 -33.84 2.95 -1.53
N GLY A 26 -34.26 2.76 -2.78
CA GLY A 26 -35.64 2.39 -3.13
C GLY A 26 -36.03 1.00 -2.62
N LEU A 27 -35.14 0.00 -2.74
CA LEU A 27 -35.37 -1.35 -2.21
C LEU A 27 -35.46 -1.34 -0.68
N GLY A 28 -34.59 -0.59 -0.01
CA GLY A 28 -34.64 -0.37 1.44
C GLY A 28 -35.96 0.25 1.90
N LEU A 29 -36.46 1.27 1.19
CA LEU A 29 -37.77 1.87 1.47
C LEU A 29 -38.94 0.90 1.23
N ALA A 30 -38.88 0.11 0.17
CA ALA A 30 -39.93 -0.86 -0.17
C ALA A 30 -40.04 -1.97 0.89
N LEU A 31 -38.92 -2.52 1.35
CA LEU A 31 -38.89 -3.49 2.46
C LEU A 31 -39.36 -2.89 3.79
N LEU A 32 -39.22 -1.56 3.97
CA LEU A 32 -39.73 -0.85 5.15
C LEU A 32 -41.27 -0.70 5.15
N ALA A 33 -41.88 -0.63 3.97
CA ALA A 33 -43.33 -0.41 3.80
C ALA A 33 -44.16 -1.70 3.72
N LEU A 34 -43.54 -2.85 3.43
CA LEU A 34 -44.20 -4.16 3.35
C LEU A 34 -44.85 -4.66 4.68
N PRO A 35 -44.22 -4.49 5.86
CA PRO A 35 -44.76 -4.97 7.13
C PRO A 35 -46.09 -4.35 7.59
N PRO A 36 -46.33 -3.02 7.54
CA PRO A 36 -47.61 -2.45 7.95
C PRO A 36 -48.77 -2.86 7.04
N LEU A 37 -48.50 -3.15 5.75
CA LEU A 37 -49.49 -3.66 4.81
C LEU A 37 -49.92 -5.10 5.14
N VAL A 38 -48.96 -5.99 5.44
CA VAL A 38 -49.24 -7.39 5.82
C VAL A 38 -49.91 -7.48 7.21
N ALA A 39 -49.59 -6.59 8.14
CA ALA A 39 -50.21 -6.53 9.48
C ALA A 39 -51.69 -6.08 9.45
N SER A 40 -52.13 -5.44 8.36
CA SER A 40 -53.51 -5.00 8.18
C SER A 40 -54.44 -6.12 7.68
N ALA A 41 -53.87 -7.20 7.11
CA ALA A 41 -54.60 -8.28 6.46
C ALA A 41 -54.95 -9.48 7.37
N ALA A 42 -54.29 -9.64 8.54
CA ALA A 42 -54.51 -10.79 9.42
C ALA A 42 -54.53 -10.37 10.91
N PRO A 43 -55.70 -10.25 11.56
CA PRO A 43 -55.79 -9.80 12.95
C PRO A 43 -55.25 -10.80 13.99
N GLY A 44 -55.00 -12.05 13.62
CA GLY A 44 -54.60 -13.13 14.54
C GLY A 44 -53.13 -13.21 14.95
N LEU A 45 -52.22 -12.43 14.33
CA LEU A 45 -50.77 -12.50 14.62
C LEU A 45 -50.18 -11.18 15.17
N ARG A 46 -51.02 -10.25 15.65
CA ARG A 46 -50.56 -8.95 16.15
C ARG A 46 -49.70 -9.03 17.42
N SER A 47 -49.85 -10.06 18.24
CA SER A 47 -49.13 -10.19 19.52
C SER A 47 -47.70 -10.74 19.40
N LEU A 48 -47.38 -11.46 18.33
CA LEU A 48 -46.02 -11.98 18.08
C LEU A 48 -45.13 -10.98 17.30
N GLY A 49 -45.73 -10.03 16.59
CA GLY A 49 -45.00 -9.04 15.78
C GLY A 49 -44.35 -7.89 16.56
N GLN A 50 -44.90 -7.51 17.73
CA GLN A 50 -44.42 -6.31 18.44
C GLN A 50 -43.14 -6.52 19.25
N ALA A 51 -42.81 -7.75 19.64
CA ALA A 51 -41.62 -8.02 20.46
C ALA A 51 -40.33 -8.21 19.63
N LEU A 52 -40.44 -8.60 18.35
CA LEU A 52 -39.27 -8.86 17.47
C LEU A 52 -38.90 -7.68 16.55
N GLN A 53 -39.78 -6.69 16.38
CA GLN A 53 -39.58 -5.61 15.41
C GLN A 53 -38.67 -4.47 15.89
N LEU A 54 -38.42 -4.35 17.20
CA LEU A 54 -37.56 -3.30 17.78
C LEU A 54 -36.05 -3.60 17.73
N PRO A 55 -35.54 -4.83 17.95
CA PRO A 55 -34.10 -5.08 17.81
C PRO A 55 -33.65 -5.24 16.36
N ALA A 56 -34.45 -5.85 15.49
CA ALA A 56 -34.02 -6.18 14.12
C ALA A 56 -33.98 -4.95 13.18
N SER A 57 -34.97 -4.07 13.27
CA SER A 57 -35.02 -2.86 12.43
C SER A 57 -33.94 -1.84 12.82
N ALA A 58 -33.68 -1.68 14.13
CA ALA A 58 -32.62 -0.81 14.65
C ALA A 58 -31.22 -1.29 14.20
N LEU A 59 -30.98 -2.61 14.20
CA LEU A 59 -29.71 -3.18 13.73
C LEU A 59 -29.51 -2.99 12.22
N LEU A 60 -30.56 -3.13 11.42
CA LEU A 60 -30.47 -2.88 9.97
C LEU A 60 -30.28 -1.40 9.64
N PHE A 61 -30.95 -0.49 10.37
CA PHE A 61 -30.71 0.95 10.24
C PHE A 61 -29.30 1.35 10.65
N ALA A 62 -28.81 0.84 11.79
CA ALA A 62 -27.44 1.11 12.24
C ALA A 62 -26.40 0.57 11.25
N SER A 63 -26.61 -0.64 10.70
CA SER A 63 -25.74 -1.23 9.69
C SER A 63 -25.75 -0.43 8.37
N GLY A 64 -26.94 -0.02 7.89
CA GLY A 64 -27.07 0.85 6.72
C GLY A 64 -26.40 2.21 6.92
N LEU A 65 -26.59 2.83 8.09
CA LEU A 65 -25.97 4.11 8.45
C LEU A 65 -24.44 3.99 8.48
N LEU A 66 -23.91 2.93 9.09
CA LEU A 66 -22.47 2.64 9.14
C LEU A 66 -21.90 2.37 7.74
N LEU A 67 -22.63 1.65 6.87
CA LEU A 67 -22.21 1.40 5.50
C LEU A 67 -22.16 2.69 4.68
N VAL A 68 -23.16 3.57 4.83
CA VAL A 68 -23.18 4.89 4.19
C VAL A 68 -22.04 5.76 4.69
N LEU A 69 -21.76 5.78 6.01
CA LEU A 69 -20.62 6.51 6.58
C LEU A 69 -19.29 5.95 6.07
N HIS A 70 -19.16 4.62 5.97
CA HIS A 70 -17.95 3.97 5.47
C HIS A 70 -17.71 4.29 3.99
N LEU A 71 -18.78 4.31 3.18
CA LEU A 71 -18.69 4.71 1.79
C LEU A 71 -18.42 6.20 1.62
N ALA A 72 -19.01 7.07 2.45
CA ALA A 72 -18.74 8.51 2.43
C ALA A 72 -17.30 8.86 2.83
N THR A 73 -16.71 8.10 3.76
CA THR A 73 -15.31 8.26 4.17
C THR A 73 -14.32 7.68 3.14
N ARG A 74 -14.71 6.61 2.44
CA ARG A 74 -13.95 6.06 1.29
C ARG A 74 -14.07 6.93 0.04
N ALA A 75 -15.22 7.58 -0.12
CA ALA A 75 -15.49 8.55 -1.17
C ALA A 75 -15.13 9.97 -0.72
N ARG A 76 -14.06 10.14 0.08
CA ARG A 76 -13.30 11.39 -0.02
C ARG A 76 -12.99 11.54 -1.51
N PRO A 77 -13.56 12.55 -2.20
CA PRO A 77 -13.09 12.86 -3.52
C PRO A 77 -11.57 13.01 -3.38
N ALA A 78 -10.81 12.44 -4.30
CA ALA A 78 -9.46 12.96 -4.51
C ALA A 78 -9.67 14.47 -4.66
N GLU A 79 -9.31 15.21 -3.61
CA GLU A 79 -9.29 16.66 -3.65
C GLU A 79 -8.45 16.95 -4.88
N PRO A 80 -9.00 17.60 -5.92
CA PRO A 80 -8.17 18.05 -7.00
C PRO A 80 -7.22 19.00 -6.31
N GLN A 81 -5.97 18.57 -6.10
CA GLN A 81 -4.88 19.46 -5.77
C GLN A 81 -4.82 20.42 -6.94
N GLN A 82 -5.60 21.50 -6.84
CA GLN A 82 -5.33 22.72 -7.55
C GLN A 82 -4.00 23.15 -6.97
N GLN A 83 -2.96 22.72 -7.68
CA GLN A 83 -1.66 23.29 -7.65
C GLN A 83 -1.88 24.77 -7.95
N GLU A 84 -2.06 25.52 -6.88
CA GLU A 84 -1.98 26.96 -6.84
C GLU A 84 -0.53 27.28 -7.17
N GLU A 85 -0.22 27.21 -8.47
CA GLU A 85 0.92 27.83 -9.11
C GLU A 85 0.74 29.34 -8.93
N SER A 86 0.93 29.80 -7.70
CA SER A 86 1.36 31.17 -7.44
C SER A 86 2.77 31.26 -8.00
N GLY A 87 2.85 31.86 -9.20
CA GLY A 87 4.02 31.93 -10.06
C GLY A 87 5.32 32.35 -9.37
N MET A 88 6.08 31.35 -8.93
CA MET A 88 7.51 31.51 -8.61
C MET A 88 8.38 30.41 -9.25
N PHE A 89 7.81 29.25 -9.57
CA PHE A 89 8.56 28.16 -10.20
C PHE A 89 8.28 28.14 -11.70
N GLY A 90 9.25 28.65 -12.47
CA GLY A 90 9.22 28.65 -13.94
C GLY A 90 9.16 27.24 -14.53
N ARG A 91 8.57 27.16 -15.72
CA ARG A 91 8.16 25.96 -16.49
C ARG A 91 9.27 24.99 -16.94
N ASP A 92 10.48 25.03 -16.38
CA ASP A 92 11.57 24.14 -16.77
C ASP A 92 12.05 23.29 -15.58
N SER A 93 11.33 22.21 -15.32
CA SER A 93 11.58 21.23 -14.25
C SER A 93 12.94 20.51 -14.36
N THR A 94 13.66 20.67 -15.47
CA THR A 94 15.00 20.11 -15.70
C THR A 94 16.14 21.03 -15.27
N ASP A 95 15.87 22.31 -14.95
CA ASP A 95 16.90 23.27 -14.56
C ASP A 95 17.04 23.44 -13.03
N PHE A 96 16.34 22.62 -12.26
CA PHE A 96 16.49 22.56 -10.80
C PHE A 96 17.67 21.66 -10.39
N ALA A 97 17.84 20.53 -11.08
CA ALA A 97 18.91 19.56 -10.80
C ALA A 97 20.32 20.07 -11.16
N SER A 98 20.40 21.01 -12.11
CA SER A 98 21.64 21.71 -12.50
C SER A 98 22.05 22.81 -11.53
N ARG A 99 21.12 23.34 -10.71
CA ARG A 99 21.36 24.47 -9.81
C ARG A 99 21.85 24.09 -8.43
N PHE A 100 21.63 22.85 -7.99
CA PHE A 100 22.26 22.35 -6.78
C PHE A 100 23.63 21.81 -7.13
N ASP A 101 24.67 22.46 -6.59
CA ASP A 101 25.99 21.86 -6.53
C ASP A 101 25.83 20.54 -5.76
N THR A 102 25.89 19.43 -6.50
CA THR A 102 25.60 18.10 -5.95
C THR A 102 26.74 17.59 -5.07
N ARG A 103 27.86 18.33 -4.96
CA ARG A 103 28.96 18.01 -4.04
C ARG A 103 28.68 18.51 -2.64
N THR A 104 28.53 17.57 -1.71
CA THR A 104 28.80 17.85 -0.30
C THR A 104 30.31 18.06 -0.09
N PRO A 105 30.75 18.78 0.97
CA PRO A 105 32.17 18.98 1.29
C PRO A 105 32.96 17.68 1.44
N ASP A 106 32.28 16.57 1.74
CA ASP A 106 32.85 15.23 1.91
C ASP A 106 32.93 14.43 0.60
N GLY A 107 32.52 15.01 -0.54
CA GLY A 107 32.62 14.38 -1.87
C GLY A 107 31.44 13.48 -2.25
N ASP A 108 30.48 13.27 -1.34
CA ASP A 108 29.28 12.49 -1.63
C ASP A 108 28.33 13.30 -2.50
N THR A 109 28.04 12.75 -3.68
CA THR A 109 27.08 13.35 -4.62
C THR A 109 25.65 13.15 -4.09
N LEU A 110 24.72 14.08 -4.30
CA LEU A 110 23.28 13.85 -4.05
C LEU A 110 22.73 12.58 -4.74
N ALA A 111 23.43 12.08 -5.78
CA ALA A 111 23.19 10.76 -6.38
C ALA A 111 23.33 9.59 -5.39
N GLY A 112 24.20 9.68 -4.39
CA GLY A 112 24.39 8.69 -3.33
C GLY A 112 23.21 8.64 -2.34
N PHE A 113 22.52 9.76 -2.12
CA PHE A 113 21.32 9.79 -1.28
C PHE A 113 20.19 8.93 -1.86
N PHE A 114 20.03 8.91 -3.19
CA PHE A 114 19.05 8.08 -3.91
C PHE A 114 19.58 6.70 -4.33
N ALA A 115 20.79 6.32 -3.92
CA ALA A 115 21.44 5.09 -4.37
C ALA A 115 20.96 3.84 -3.62
N HIS A 116 19.66 3.53 -3.70
CA HIS A 116 19.04 2.33 -3.12
C HIS A 116 19.44 1.02 -3.82
N ARG A 117 20.33 1.07 -4.82
CA ARG A 117 20.71 -0.07 -5.69
C ARG A 117 22.12 -0.57 -5.40
N GLY A 118 22.44 -0.72 -4.12
CA GLY A 118 23.78 -1.09 -3.66
C GLY A 118 24.85 0.01 -3.89
N GLY A 119 24.44 1.21 -4.28
CA GLY A 119 25.35 2.35 -4.42
C GLY A 119 25.57 3.11 -3.12
N ARG A 120 24.71 2.89 -2.11
CA ARG A 120 24.93 3.32 -0.73
C ARG A 120 25.75 2.28 0.03
N ALA A 121 26.68 2.75 0.87
CA ALA A 121 27.47 1.87 1.73
C ALA A 121 26.56 1.12 2.73
N PRO A 122 26.78 -0.20 2.97
CA PRO A 122 26.01 -0.96 3.95
C PRO A 122 26.07 -0.34 5.35
N ALA A 123 24.93 -0.34 6.05
CA ALA A 123 24.88 0.07 7.44
C ALA A 123 25.72 -0.88 8.32
N ARG A 124 26.43 -0.31 9.31
CA ARG A 124 27.25 -1.07 10.26
C ARG A 124 26.51 -1.49 11.53
N GLN A 125 25.29 -0.99 11.70
CA GLN A 125 24.42 -1.23 12.84
C GLN A 125 22.97 -1.26 12.37
N TRP A 126 22.09 -1.87 13.17
CA TRP A 126 20.67 -1.92 12.88
C TRP A 126 20.03 -0.54 12.93
N CYS A 127 19.46 -0.12 11.81
CA CYS A 127 18.71 1.13 11.64
C CYS A 127 17.77 1.00 10.44
N PRO A 128 16.82 1.94 10.24
CA PRO A 128 15.86 1.90 9.13
C PRO A 128 16.51 1.80 7.73
N GLN A 129 17.76 2.25 7.58
CA GLN A 129 18.51 2.12 6.33
C GLN A 129 18.61 0.64 5.89
N VAL A 130 18.78 -0.30 6.82
CA VAL A 130 18.94 -1.72 6.46
C VAL A 130 17.77 -2.22 5.63
N PHE A 131 16.53 -1.88 6.01
CA PHE A 131 15.32 -2.29 5.28
C PHE A 131 15.14 -1.58 3.94
N GLN A 132 15.71 -0.39 3.78
CA GLN A 132 15.73 0.34 2.51
C GLN A 132 16.75 -0.26 1.53
N ASP A 133 17.83 -0.84 2.05
CA ASP A 133 18.95 -1.35 1.25
C ASP A 133 18.72 -2.79 0.77
N ILE A 134 18.02 -3.62 1.56
CA ILE A 134 17.86 -5.05 1.29
C ILE A 134 16.58 -5.35 0.50
N GLU A 135 16.63 -6.37 -0.35
CA GLU A 135 15.43 -6.90 -1.00
C GLU A 135 14.51 -7.61 0.01
N TRP A 136 13.22 -7.74 -0.36
CA TRP A 136 12.23 -8.45 0.44
C TRP A 136 12.70 -9.84 0.89
N ARG A 137 13.26 -10.66 -0.01
CA ARG A 137 13.70 -12.01 0.34
C ARG A 137 14.80 -12.05 1.43
N ARG A 138 15.62 -11.00 1.55
CA ARG A 138 16.61 -10.88 2.63
C ARG A 138 15.97 -10.49 3.95
N LEU A 139 14.93 -9.66 3.92
CA LEU A 139 14.12 -9.35 5.10
C LEU A 139 13.46 -10.62 5.66
N GLU A 140 12.85 -11.45 4.82
CA GLU A 140 12.29 -12.75 5.24
C GLU A 140 13.35 -13.63 5.91
N ALA A 141 14.53 -13.75 5.31
CA ALA A 141 15.62 -14.55 5.90
C ALA A 141 16.04 -14.04 7.29
N VAL A 142 16.11 -12.72 7.48
CA VAL A 142 16.37 -12.10 8.78
C VAL A 142 15.25 -12.43 9.77
N ARG A 143 13.99 -12.33 9.34
CA ARG A 143 12.80 -12.57 10.18
C ARG A 143 12.75 -14.03 10.63
N GLU A 144 13.02 -14.98 9.73
CA GLU A 144 13.15 -16.41 10.04
C GLU A 144 14.30 -16.69 11.01
N ALA A 145 15.47 -16.10 10.77
CA ALA A 145 16.64 -16.27 11.65
C ALA A 145 16.38 -15.70 13.05
N LEU A 146 15.72 -14.54 13.14
CA LEU A 146 15.30 -13.93 14.40
C LEU A 146 14.29 -14.83 15.11
N GLN A 147 13.31 -15.38 14.40
CA GLN A 147 12.34 -16.32 14.99
C GLN A 147 13.03 -17.55 15.58
N ALA A 148 14.00 -18.11 14.86
CA ALA A 148 14.79 -19.23 15.36
C ALA A 148 15.60 -18.87 16.62
N LEU A 149 16.12 -17.63 16.72
CA LEU A 149 16.76 -17.14 17.95
C LEU A 149 15.77 -17.08 19.11
N LEU A 150 14.59 -16.48 18.89
CA LEU A 150 13.55 -16.37 19.91
C LEU A 150 13.07 -17.76 20.38
N ALA A 151 12.89 -18.70 19.46
CA ALA A 151 12.48 -20.07 19.80
C ALA A 151 13.50 -20.81 20.68
N ARG A 152 14.80 -20.54 20.51
CA ARG A 152 15.87 -21.12 21.34
C ARG A 152 15.91 -20.54 22.75
N GLU A 153 15.48 -19.31 22.92
CA GLU A 153 15.46 -18.59 24.21
C GLU A 153 14.14 -18.76 24.96
N ALA A 154 13.09 -19.23 24.28
CA ALA A 154 11.75 -19.39 24.83
C ALA A 154 11.70 -20.47 25.93
N GLN A 155 10.91 -20.19 26.97
CA GLN A 155 10.60 -21.18 27.99
C GLN A 155 9.60 -22.22 27.45
N PRO A 156 9.63 -23.48 27.94
CA PRO A 156 8.65 -24.48 27.56
C PRO A 156 7.22 -23.97 27.83
N GLY A 157 6.38 -23.95 26.79
CA GLY A 157 4.99 -23.47 26.88
C GLY A 157 4.79 -21.99 26.55
N ALA A 158 5.84 -21.22 26.26
CA ALA A 158 5.71 -19.88 25.71
C ALA A 158 5.15 -19.94 24.28
N GLN A 159 4.17 -19.09 23.98
CA GLN A 159 3.57 -19.02 22.65
C GLN A 159 4.51 -18.26 21.70
N PRO A 160 4.72 -18.73 20.46
CA PRO A 160 5.62 -18.07 19.53
C PRO A 160 5.07 -16.68 19.17
N GLN A 161 5.94 -15.68 19.20
CA GLN A 161 5.62 -14.34 18.71
C GLN A 161 5.56 -14.39 17.18
N ASP A 162 4.45 -13.93 16.60
CA ASP A 162 4.36 -13.78 15.14
C ASP A 162 5.12 -12.54 14.70
N LEU A 163 6.23 -12.77 13.99
CA LEU A 163 7.05 -11.70 13.46
C LEU A 163 6.48 -11.18 12.13
N GLY A 164 5.63 -11.92 11.41
CA GLY A 164 5.18 -11.55 10.06
C GLY A 164 4.36 -10.26 10.01
N GLU A 165 3.69 -9.91 11.09
CA GLU A 165 2.87 -8.69 11.19
C GLU A 165 3.66 -7.46 11.71
N LEU A 166 4.88 -7.64 12.20
CA LEU A 166 5.66 -6.53 12.74
C LEU A 166 6.19 -5.63 11.62
N ASP A 167 5.94 -4.34 11.76
CA ASP A 167 6.57 -3.29 10.96
C ASP A 167 8.08 -3.18 11.24
N ASP A 168 8.74 -2.31 10.48
CA ASP A 168 10.19 -2.10 10.55
C ASP A 168 10.63 -1.67 11.97
N ASP A 169 9.85 -0.83 12.65
CA ASP A 169 10.13 -0.35 14.00
C ASP A 169 10.01 -1.47 15.04
N GLY A 170 8.93 -2.26 14.97
CA GLY A 170 8.75 -3.43 15.83
C GLY A 170 9.88 -4.45 15.66
N LEU A 171 10.33 -4.66 14.42
CA LEU A 171 11.46 -5.54 14.13
C LEU A 171 12.77 -4.99 14.70
N LEU A 172 13.06 -3.70 14.54
CA LEU A 172 14.23 -3.06 15.15
C LEU A 172 14.23 -3.17 16.67
N ALA A 173 13.06 -2.99 17.30
CA ALA A 173 12.92 -3.12 18.75
C ALA A 173 13.25 -4.52 19.25
N LEU A 174 12.92 -5.57 18.49
CA LEU A 174 13.28 -6.95 18.83
C LEU A 174 14.78 -7.23 18.62
N ILE A 175 15.34 -6.72 17.53
CA ILE A 175 16.76 -6.88 17.22
C ILE A 175 17.62 -6.14 18.25
N ALA A 176 17.22 -4.95 18.70
CA ALA A 176 17.92 -4.17 19.72
C ALA A 176 18.04 -4.91 21.07
N ARG A 177 17.13 -5.83 21.38
CA ARG A 177 17.17 -6.66 22.61
C ARG A 177 18.14 -7.84 22.49
N ARG A 178 18.65 -8.14 21.29
CA ARG A 178 19.57 -9.26 21.07
C ARG A 178 20.96 -8.91 21.55
N THR A 179 21.76 -9.94 21.85
CA THR A 179 23.18 -9.73 22.18
C THR A 179 23.93 -9.11 20.99
N PRO A 180 25.03 -8.36 21.22
CA PRO A 180 25.79 -7.75 20.11
C PRO A 180 26.24 -8.75 19.04
N GLY A 181 26.59 -9.98 19.45
CA GLY A 181 26.95 -11.06 18.52
C GLY A 181 25.77 -11.52 17.65
N GLN A 182 24.58 -11.68 18.24
CA GLN A 182 23.36 -12.01 17.50
C GLN A 182 22.97 -10.87 16.53
N GLN A 183 23.09 -9.61 16.95
CA GLN A 183 22.81 -8.46 16.09
C GLN A 183 23.75 -8.43 14.89
N ALA A 184 25.05 -8.64 15.11
CA ALA A 184 26.05 -8.68 14.04
C ALA A 184 25.79 -9.83 13.05
N GLU A 185 25.40 -11.00 13.54
CA GLU A 185 25.09 -12.15 12.68
C GLU A 185 23.84 -11.93 11.83
N LEU A 186 22.78 -11.36 12.42
CA LEU A 186 21.58 -10.98 11.66
C LEU A 186 21.92 -9.91 10.60
N LEU A 187 22.79 -8.95 10.93
CA LEU A 187 23.18 -7.88 10.00
C LEU A 187 24.01 -8.44 8.84
N ARG A 188 24.91 -9.39 9.12
CA ARG A 188 25.68 -10.12 8.11
C ARG A 188 24.77 -10.89 7.17
N LEU A 189 23.72 -11.52 7.71
CA LEU A 189 22.70 -12.20 6.91
C LEU A 189 21.91 -11.24 6.01
N ALA A 190 21.54 -10.07 6.53
CA ALA A 190 20.80 -9.05 5.77
C ALA A 190 21.57 -8.58 4.52
N TYR A 191 22.87 -8.33 4.68
CA TYR A 191 23.77 -7.85 3.62
C TYR A 191 24.52 -8.96 2.87
N GLU A 192 24.09 -10.21 2.97
CA GLU A 192 24.75 -11.31 2.29
C GLU A 192 24.55 -11.25 0.76
N GLY A 193 25.63 -11.46 -0.01
CA GLY A 193 25.60 -11.56 -1.47
C GLY A 193 25.03 -10.30 -2.15
N GLU A 194 24.25 -10.48 -3.22
CA GLU A 194 23.57 -9.37 -3.91
C GLU A 194 22.30 -8.95 -3.16
N TYR A 195 22.45 -8.40 -1.96
CA TYR A 195 21.36 -8.09 -1.03
C TYR A 195 20.33 -7.09 -1.56
N TRP A 196 20.75 -6.14 -2.39
CA TRP A 196 19.92 -5.05 -2.91
C TRP A 196 19.16 -5.42 -4.19
N ARG A 197 19.63 -6.45 -4.91
CA ARG A 197 19.09 -6.82 -6.22
C ARG A 197 17.91 -7.78 -6.04
N PRO A 198 16.72 -7.47 -6.55
CA PRO A 198 15.55 -8.32 -6.34
C PRO A 198 15.72 -9.67 -7.03
N THR A 199 15.14 -10.68 -6.40
CA THR A 199 15.04 -12.04 -6.92
C THR A 199 13.72 -12.24 -7.66
N CYS A 200 13.78 -12.85 -8.86
CA CYS A 200 12.61 -13.13 -9.67
C CYS A 200 11.65 -14.07 -8.93
N THR A 201 10.40 -13.65 -8.77
CA THR A 201 9.36 -14.42 -8.06
C THR A 201 8.94 -15.70 -8.80
N SER A 202 9.21 -15.80 -10.11
CA SER A 202 8.84 -16.99 -10.91
C SER A 202 9.93 -18.05 -10.97
N CYS A 203 11.21 -17.68 -11.04
CA CYS A 203 12.30 -18.65 -11.24
C CYS A 203 13.43 -18.55 -10.22
N GLY A 204 13.41 -17.58 -9.31
CA GLY A 204 14.40 -17.45 -8.25
C GLY A 204 15.77 -16.88 -8.67
N LEU A 205 15.95 -16.51 -9.94
CA LEU A 205 17.18 -15.85 -10.40
C LEU A 205 17.18 -14.36 -10.10
N LYS A 206 18.36 -13.78 -9.84
CA LYS A 206 18.52 -12.34 -9.65
C LYS A 206 18.11 -11.58 -10.93
N MET A 207 17.40 -10.47 -10.74
CA MET A 207 16.83 -9.69 -11.84
C MET A 207 17.83 -8.65 -12.37
N VAL A 208 17.69 -8.29 -13.64
CA VAL A 208 18.51 -7.29 -14.33
C VAL A 208 17.73 -5.99 -14.39
N GLU A 209 18.41 -4.87 -14.14
CA GLU A 209 17.78 -3.56 -14.28
C GLU A 209 17.69 -3.16 -15.76
N HIS A 210 16.51 -2.70 -16.17
CA HIS A 210 16.30 -2.04 -17.45
C HIS A 210 15.97 -0.58 -17.21
N GLY A 211 16.77 0.30 -17.82
CA GLY A 211 16.59 1.73 -17.74
C GLY A 211 15.26 2.20 -18.35
N PRO A 212 14.82 3.43 -18.02
CA PRO A 212 13.62 4.02 -18.60
C PRO A 212 13.75 4.12 -20.12
N GLY A 213 12.70 3.73 -20.85
CA GLY A 213 12.60 3.96 -22.30
C GLY A 213 12.34 5.42 -22.64
N ARG A 214 11.63 5.71 -23.75
CA ARG A 214 11.21 7.08 -24.14
C ARG A 214 10.25 7.72 -23.11
N GLY A 215 10.79 8.17 -21.97
CA GLY A 215 10.04 8.80 -20.87
C GLY A 215 9.28 7.86 -19.94
N GLY A 216 9.48 6.54 -20.04
CA GLY A 216 8.86 5.55 -19.14
C GLY A 216 9.61 5.40 -17.81
N ALA A 217 9.07 4.63 -16.86
CA ALA A 217 9.83 4.19 -15.68
C ALA A 217 10.71 2.98 -16.05
N GLY A 218 11.90 2.87 -15.44
CA GLY A 218 12.69 1.64 -15.54
C GLY A 218 12.02 0.47 -14.80
N PHE A 219 12.46 -0.75 -15.08
CA PHE A 219 11.91 -1.96 -14.48
C PHE A 219 12.97 -3.04 -14.30
N TRP A 220 12.71 -4.00 -13.42
CA TRP A 220 13.50 -5.21 -13.28
C TRP A 220 12.99 -6.27 -14.26
N GLY A 221 13.87 -6.81 -15.09
CA GLY A 221 13.61 -7.94 -15.97
C GLY A 221 14.26 -9.22 -15.45
N CYS A 222 13.62 -10.37 -15.66
CA CYS A 222 14.23 -11.65 -15.30
C CYS A 222 15.47 -11.94 -16.18
N ALA A 223 16.58 -12.35 -15.57
CA ALA A 223 17.80 -12.74 -16.26
C ALA A 223 17.62 -13.95 -17.21
N ALA A 224 16.60 -14.78 -17.00
CA ALA A 224 16.28 -15.94 -17.85
C ALA A 224 15.35 -15.61 -19.03
N SER A 225 15.14 -14.34 -19.36
CA SER A 225 14.44 -13.94 -20.59
C SER A 225 15.12 -14.55 -21.83
N PRO A 226 14.39 -15.08 -22.84
CA PRO A 226 12.93 -15.01 -23.02
C PRO A 226 12.12 -16.13 -22.34
N ARG A 227 12.77 -17.08 -21.64
CA ARG A 227 12.12 -18.24 -21.02
C ARG A 227 11.34 -17.89 -19.76
N CYS A 228 11.76 -16.85 -19.04
CA CYS A 228 11.01 -16.25 -17.93
C CYS A 228 10.81 -14.75 -18.24
N ARG A 229 9.55 -14.30 -18.27
CA ARG A 229 9.16 -12.92 -18.66
C ARG A 229 8.66 -12.09 -17.48
N THR A 230 8.86 -12.55 -16.25
CA THR A 230 8.51 -11.80 -15.04
C THR A 230 9.26 -10.48 -15.00
N THR A 231 8.53 -9.42 -14.68
CA THR A 231 9.07 -8.08 -14.47
C THR A 231 8.59 -7.55 -13.12
N LEU A 232 9.38 -6.66 -12.50
CA LEU A 232 8.99 -5.94 -11.29
C LEU A 232 9.24 -4.44 -11.49
N PRO A 233 8.42 -3.56 -10.90
CA PRO A 233 8.70 -2.13 -10.92
C PRO A 233 9.97 -1.81 -10.11
N LEU A 234 10.74 -0.80 -10.54
CA LEU A 234 11.75 -0.20 -9.67
C LEU A 234 11.04 0.50 -8.50
N ARG A 235 11.41 0.17 -7.25
CA ARG A 235 10.99 0.96 -6.08
C ARG A 235 11.63 2.35 -6.20
N ARG A 236 10.82 3.40 -5.99
CA ARG A 236 11.25 4.80 -5.97
C ARG A 236 11.70 5.18 -4.58
#